data_AF-A0A0D2AX64-F1
#
_entry.id   AF-A0A0D2AX64-F1
#
_cell.length_a   1.000
_cell.length_b   1.000
_cell.length_c   1.000
_cell.angle_alpha   90.00
_cell.angle_beta   90.00
_cell.angle_gamma   90.00
#
_symmetry.space_group_name_H-M   'P 1'
#
loop_
_entity.id
_entity.type
_entity.pdbx_description
1 polymer ?
#
loop_
_entity_poly.entity_id
_entity_poly.type
_entity_poly.pdbx_seq_one_letter_code
_entity_poly.pdbx_strand_id
1 'polypeptide(L)'
;MENRSPTLDMSPLPFLHLANVLKQLPRTGWLRTIEHPESVAAHMYRMALMALCAPSGLDKEKCVLLALAHDMAESVVGDITPHDNVSKEDKFKLEDFGFRYIKSLLDPFDPTLGEKLRTAWLEYEEGMTREAQYMYDVDKLECMIQAFEYEQMTLGEKNLEEFQGLAPKIRLPETRQWLKLLGQERQAYLLNRLNRIRVVFVIGGPFAGKKTHCTLLSNQFGVRHLSMTDIFYNMSIDQTYPHAEFLRDCLEHNMTVPTDLAIKVLEKTIAESTDEKGWVLLRGFPENVRQLVEFEEKLQKSNYTLLLRCSTERALQRSKNHGSVDDKDIDLRIQEFEKRRAAMEPRLSTTSGFFRSVDCNGSEEEVYKEVRNAFEGFIWHDEHSVSHHSG
;
A
#
# COMPACT_ATOMS: atom_id res chain seq x y z
N MET A 1 13.79 31.44 49.87
CA MET A 1 13.83 30.84 48.53
C MET A 1 12.69 31.47 47.75
N GLU A 2 13.01 32.39 46.85
CA GLU A 2 12.00 33.16 46.11
C GLU A 2 11.18 32.25 45.19
N ASN A 3 9.87 32.33 45.36
CA ASN A 3 8.86 31.63 44.59
C ASN A 3 8.70 32.34 43.22
N ARG A 4 9.65 32.16 42.30
CA ARG A 4 9.52 32.66 40.92
C ARG A 4 8.54 31.77 40.16
N SER A 5 7.51 32.37 39.59
CA SER A 5 6.60 31.69 38.66
C SER A 5 7.42 31.05 37.53
N PRO A 6 7.14 29.79 37.13
CA PRO A 6 7.89 29.15 36.05
C PRO A 6 7.74 29.97 34.77
N THR A 7 8.85 30.47 34.23
CA THR A 7 8.88 31.15 32.94
C THR A 7 8.95 30.11 31.83
N LEU A 8 8.43 30.44 30.64
CA LEU A 8 8.47 29.55 29.46
C LEU A 8 9.88 29.01 29.19
N ASP A 9 10.89 29.86 29.36
CA ASP A 9 12.30 29.56 29.12
C ASP A 9 12.92 28.60 30.15
N MET A 10 12.30 28.44 31.32
CA MET A 10 12.74 27.50 32.38
C MET A 10 12.00 26.17 32.32
N SER A 11 11.18 25.95 31.28
CA SER A 11 10.38 24.75 31.06
C SER A 11 10.94 23.93 29.89
N PRO A 12 10.53 22.65 29.72
CA PRO A 12 10.98 21.87 28.56
C PRO A 12 10.27 22.27 27.26
N LEU A 13 9.30 23.20 27.29
CA LEU A 13 8.46 23.54 26.15
C LEU A 13 9.23 24.00 24.90
N PRO A 14 10.29 24.84 24.98
CA PRO A 14 11.07 25.21 23.80
C PRO A 14 11.67 24.01 23.08
N PHE A 15 12.23 23.05 23.85
CA PHE A 15 12.74 21.80 23.31
C PHE A 15 11.63 20.92 22.71
N LEU A 16 10.48 20.80 23.39
CA LEU A 16 9.36 20.01 22.88
C LEU A 16 8.75 20.61 21.58
N HIS A 17 8.79 21.94 21.43
CA HIS A 17 8.42 22.60 20.18
C HIS A 17 9.45 22.33 19.07
N LEU A 18 10.75 22.34 19.38
CA LEU A 18 11.79 21.94 18.42
C LEU A 18 11.61 20.48 17.97
N ALA A 19 11.27 19.57 18.88
CA ALA A 19 11.02 18.17 18.54
C ALA A 19 9.87 17.97 17.53
N ASN A 20 8.95 18.94 17.39
CA ASN A 20 7.91 18.89 16.36
C ASN A 20 8.46 18.97 14.94
N VAL A 21 9.66 19.54 14.75
CA VAL A 21 10.34 19.55 13.44
C VAL A 21 10.54 18.12 12.94
N LEU A 22 10.99 17.20 13.79
CA LEU A 22 11.19 15.78 13.42
C LEU A 22 9.91 15.07 12.99
N LYS A 23 8.74 15.50 13.52
CA LYS A 23 7.43 14.95 13.13
C LYS A 23 6.98 15.43 11.75
N GLN A 24 7.49 16.57 11.31
CA GLN A 24 7.15 17.19 10.03
C GLN A 24 8.21 16.96 8.97
N LEU A 25 9.44 16.62 9.38
CA LEU A 25 10.57 16.37 8.51
C LEU A 25 10.43 14.98 7.88
N PRO A 26 10.11 14.86 6.57
CA PRO A 26 10.11 13.59 5.87
C PRO A 26 11.55 13.05 5.80
N ARG A 27 11.69 11.72 5.85
CA ARG A 27 12.99 11.09 5.56
C ARG A 27 13.37 11.29 4.09
N THR A 28 14.36 12.15 3.85
CA THR A 28 14.80 12.65 2.53
C THR A 28 15.22 11.51 1.60
N GLY A 29 15.82 10.44 2.15
CA GLY A 29 16.23 9.27 1.39
C GLY A 29 15.09 8.63 0.56
N TRP A 30 13.86 8.67 1.08
CA TRP A 30 12.67 8.11 0.43
C TRP A 30 12.05 9.03 -0.63
N LEU A 31 12.19 10.35 -0.52
CA LEU A 31 11.48 11.33 -1.37
C LEU A 31 11.76 11.18 -2.87
N ARG A 32 12.86 10.51 -3.24
CA ARG A 32 13.18 10.17 -4.64
C ARG A 32 12.19 9.16 -5.23
N THR A 33 11.53 8.39 -4.38
CA THR A 33 10.74 7.22 -4.76
C THR A 33 9.31 7.28 -4.19
N ILE A 34 9.16 7.68 -2.93
CA ILE A 34 7.89 7.75 -2.19
C ILE A 34 7.50 9.21 -2.00
N GLU A 35 6.28 9.58 -2.43
CA GLU A 35 5.77 10.96 -2.41
C GLU A 35 5.47 11.45 -0.98
N HIS A 36 4.96 10.56 -0.13
CA HIS A 36 4.60 10.85 1.26
C HIS A 36 5.24 9.82 2.19
N PRO A 37 6.56 9.90 2.42
CA PRO A 37 7.26 8.96 3.27
C PRO A 37 7.02 9.25 4.75
N GLU A 38 7.52 8.34 5.58
CA GLU A 38 7.60 8.50 7.02
C GLU A 38 8.41 9.74 7.39
N SER A 39 8.12 10.29 8.57
CA SER A 39 8.94 11.33 9.17
C SER A 39 10.13 10.75 9.91
N VAL A 40 11.16 11.56 10.17
CA VAL A 40 12.30 11.17 11.02
C VAL A 40 11.82 10.70 12.39
N ALA A 41 10.82 11.37 12.98
CA ALA A 41 10.25 10.95 14.25
C ALA A 41 9.54 9.57 14.18
N ALA A 42 8.92 9.22 13.04
CA ALA A 42 8.26 7.92 12.88
C ALA A 42 9.29 6.78 12.82
N HIS A 43 10.39 6.99 12.10
CA HIS A 43 11.55 6.10 12.07
C HIS A 43 12.14 5.89 13.47
N MET A 44 12.47 6.98 14.17
CA MET A 44 13.01 6.94 15.53
C MET A 44 12.05 6.25 16.51
N TYR A 45 10.73 6.44 16.35
CA TYR A 45 9.71 5.79 17.17
C TYR A 45 9.74 4.27 16.99
N ARG A 46 9.76 3.76 15.74
CA ARG A 46 9.83 2.32 15.52
C ARG A 46 11.17 1.75 15.98
N MET A 47 12.28 2.45 15.79
CA MET A 47 13.57 2.05 16.37
C MET A 47 13.52 1.93 17.91
N ALA A 48 12.87 2.87 18.60
CA ALA A 48 12.70 2.79 20.05
C ALA A 48 11.85 1.57 20.46
N LEU A 49 10.82 1.21 19.68
CA LEU A 49 10.07 -0.04 19.91
C LEU A 49 10.94 -1.28 19.66
N MET A 50 11.77 -1.27 18.61
CA MET A 50 12.71 -2.35 18.33
C MET A 50 13.76 -2.50 19.44
N ALA A 51 14.21 -1.39 20.05
CA ALA A 51 15.10 -1.41 21.21
C ALA A 51 14.50 -2.14 22.42
N LEU A 52 13.18 -2.09 22.63
CA LEU A 52 12.50 -2.86 23.67
C LEU A 52 12.55 -4.38 23.41
N CYS A 53 12.69 -4.76 22.14
CA CYS A 53 12.87 -6.15 21.69
C CYS A 53 14.35 -6.61 21.71
N ALA A 54 15.28 -5.78 22.20
CA ALA A 54 16.69 -6.14 22.25
C ALA A 54 16.94 -7.46 23.00
N PRO A 55 17.92 -8.27 22.54
CA PRO A 55 18.26 -9.56 23.15
C PRO A 55 18.72 -9.42 24.60
N SER A 56 18.67 -10.53 25.33
CA SER A 56 19.15 -10.60 26.70
C SER A 56 20.62 -10.21 26.80
N GLY A 57 20.96 -9.36 27.77
CA GLY A 57 22.33 -8.89 28.01
C GLY A 57 22.65 -7.50 27.47
N LEU A 58 21.73 -6.88 26.71
CA LEU A 58 21.79 -5.46 26.38
C LEU A 58 20.95 -4.63 27.35
N ASP A 59 21.41 -3.41 27.62
CA ASP A 59 20.62 -2.42 28.34
C ASP A 59 19.54 -1.82 27.41
N LYS A 60 18.30 -2.25 27.61
CA LYS A 60 17.15 -1.82 26.80
C LYS A 60 16.83 -0.33 26.96
N GLU A 61 16.94 0.20 28.18
CA GLU A 61 16.67 1.62 28.43
C GLU A 61 17.71 2.49 27.72
N LYS A 62 18.96 2.04 27.74
CA LYS A 62 20.04 2.66 26.97
C LYS A 62 19.81 2.58 25.47
N CYS A 63 19.43 1.42 24.93
CA CYS A 63 19.09 1.29 23.51
C CYS A 63 17.96 2.23 23.09
N VAL A 64 16.92 2.39 23.92
CA VAL A 64 15.82 3.35 23.67
C VAL A 64 16.36 4.78 23.65
N LEU A 65 17.25 5.14 24.59
CA LEU A 65 17.87 6.46 24.60
C LEU A 65 18.71 6.72 23.35
N LEU A 66 19.50 5.73 22.89
CA LEU A 66 20.26 5.82 21.64
C LEU A 66 19.33 6.03 20.45
N ALA A 67 18.23 5.26 20.36
CA ALA A 67 17.22 5.40 19.31
C ALA A 67 16.60 6.81 19.29
N LEU A 68 16.28 7.36 20.45
CA LEU A 68 15.71 8.70 20.58
C LEU A 68 16.74 9.82 20.32
N ALA A 69 18.03 9.55 20.46
CA ALA A 69 19.07 10.56 20.31
C ALA A 69 19.68 10.61 18.89
N HIS A 70 19.86 9.47 18.22
CA HIS A 70 20.74 9.38 17.04
C HIS A 70 20.46 10.42 15.94
N ASP A 71 19.20 10.60 15.54
CA ASP A 71 18.79 11.60 14.53
C ASP A 71 18.23 12.90 15.15
N MET A 72 18.37 13.12 16.46
CA MET A 72 17.74 14.28 17.13
C MET A 72 18.30 15.62 16.60
N ALA A 73 19.57 15.65 16.19
CA ALA A 73 20.18 16.84 15.61
C ALA A 73 19.51 17.30 14.30
N GLU A 74 18.83 16.40 13.57
CA GLU A 74 18.10 16.71 12.34
C GLU A 74 16.95 17.71 12.56
N SER A 75 16.48 17.85 13.81
CA SER A 75 15.54 18.92 14.20
C SER A 75 16.09 20.33 13.98
N VAL A 76 17.42 20.45 13.85
CA VAL A 76 18.15 21.71 13.63
C VAL A 76 18.80 21.73 12.26
N VAL A 77 19.45 20.65 11.85
CA VAL A 77 20.29 20.62 10.64
C VAL A 77 19.61 20.01 9.41
N GLY A 78 18.41 19.45 9.58
CA GLY A 78 17.71 18.68 8.54
C GLY A 78 18.26 17.26 8.39
N ASP A 79 17.52 16.42 7.65
CA ASP A 79 17.92 15.04 7.32
C ASP A 79 18.95 15.08 6.18
N ILE A 80 20.23 14.95 6.55
CA ILE A 80 21.38 14.96 5.64
C ILE A 80 21.65 13.53 5.14
N THR A 81 21.48 13.35 3.83
CA THR A 81 21.63 12.07 3.15
C THR A 81 23.00 11.92 2.49
N PRO A 82 23.38 10.68 2.08
CA PRO A 82 24.61 10.47 1.30
C PRO A 82 24.67 11.22 -0.04
N HIS A 83 23.53 11.71 -0.56
CA HIS A 83 23.45 12.43 -1.83
C HIS A 83 23.76 13.92 -1.70
N ASP A 84 23.74 14.47 -0.49
CA ASP A 84 23.99 15.90 -0.22
C ASP A 84 25.49 16.25 -0.29
N ASN A 85 26.34 15.27 -0.56
CA ASN A 85 27.79 15.41 -0.77
C ASN A 85 28.52 16.09 0.41
N VAL A 86 27.96 15.95 1.62
CA VAL A 86 28.55 16.41 2.89
C VAL A 86 29.52 15.35 3.40
N SER A 87 30.75 15.75 3.74
CA SER A 87 31.73 14.82 4.30
C SER A 87 31.27 14.30 5.68
N LYS A 88 31.75 13.13 6.10
CA LYS A 88 31.43 12.61 7.45
C LYS A 88 31.85 13.58 8.56
N GLU A 89 32.98 14.25 8.37
CA GLU A 89 33.51 15.21 9.35
C GLU A 89 32.62 16.46 9.43
N ASP A 90 32.15 16.96 8.28
CA ASP A 90 31.26 18.13 8.26
C ASP A 90 29.86 17.78 8.75
N LYS A 91 29.35 16.58 8.44
CA LYS A 91 28.09 16.06 9.00
C LYS A 91 28.17 16.02 10.52
N PHE A 92 29.25 15.45 11.08
CA PHE A 92 29.47 15.42 12.52
C PHE A 92 29.51 16.82 13.16
N LYS A 93 30.19 17.78 12.52
CA LYS A 93 30.24 19.18 13.01
C LYS A 93 28.86 19.84 13.02
N LEU A 94 28.06 19.61 11.98
CA LEU A 94 26.68 20.12 11.91
C LEU A 94 25.81 19.50 13.00
N GLU A 95 25.87 18.19 13.17
CA GLU A 95 25.09 17.49 14.19
C GLU A 95 25.50 17.90 15.62
N ASP A 96 26.80 18.02 15.91
CA ASP A 96 27.28 18.55 17.20
C ASP A 96 26.77 19.98 17.44
N PHE A 97 26.76 20.83 16.40
CA PHE A 97 26.15 22.16 16.49
C PHE A 97 24.65 22.08 16.83
N GLY A 98 23.91 21.15 16.21
CA GLY A 98 22.52 20.84 16.55
C GLY A 98 22.34 20.46 18.01
N PHE A 99 23.17 19.55 18.53
CA PHE A 99 23.15 19.16 19.95
C PHE A 99 23.51 20.28 20.90
N ARG A 100 24.43 21.17 20.53
CA ARG A 100 24.75 22.37 21.33
C ARG A 100 23.54 23.31 21.44
N TYR A 101 22.77 23.46 20.36
CA TYR A 101 21.53 24.23 20.41
C TYR A 101 20.46 23.53 21.27
N ILE A 102 20.23 22.23 21.07
CA ILE A 102 19.31 21.43 21.91
C ILE A 102 19.67 21.55 23.39
N LYS A 103 20.96 21.42 23.73
CA LYS A 103 21.47 21.60 25.09
C LYS A 103 21.13 23.00 25.64
N SER A 104 21.32 24.05 24.84
CA SER A 104 20.98 25.41 25.28
C SER A 104 19.49 25.63 25.59
N LEU A 105 18.59 24.87 24.95
CA LEU A 105 17.16 24.89 25.24
C LEU A 105 16.78 24.09 26.49
N LEU A 106 17.54 23.04 26.80
CA LEU A 106 17.28 22.15 27.93
C LEU A 106 17.96 22.61 29.21
N ASP A 107 19.13 23.26 29.14
CA ASP A 107 19.92 23.65 30.30
C ASP A 107 19.15 24.47 31.36
N PRO A 108 18.26 25.41 31.00
CA PRO A 108 17.45 26.13 31.98
C PRO A 108 16.46 25.24 32.75
N PHE A 109 15.98 24.16 32.14
CA PHE A 109 15.01 23.22 32.72
C PHE A 109 15.70 22.06 33.45
N ASP A 110 16.64 21.40 32.79
CA ASP A 110 17.47 20.30 33.31
C ASP A 110 18.86 20.33 32.64
N PRO A 111 19.91 20.78 33.34
CA PRO A 111 21.27 20.89 32.80
C PRO A 111 21.92 19.54 32.45
N THR A 112 21.33 18.43 32.90
CA THR A 112 21.86 17.09 32.65
C THR A 112 21.26 16.44 31.41
N LEU A 113 20.03 16.80 31.03
CA LEU A 113 19.30 16.12 29.96
C LEU A 113 19.92 16.36 28.58
N GLY A 114 20.28 17.61 28.27
CA GLY A 114 20.95 17.94 27.00
C GLY A 114 22.29 17.22 26.84
N GLU A 115 23.05 17.09 27.94
CA GLU A 115 24.32 16.36 27.94
C GLU A 115 24.10 14.86 27.78
N LYS A 116 23.07 14.30 28.42
CA LYS A 116 22.68 12.89 28.30
C LYS A 116 22.31 12.52 26.87
N LEU A 117 21.55 13.38 26.17
CA LEU A 117 21.17 13.17 24.77
C LEU A 117 22.38 13.25 23.84
N ARG A 118 23.25 14.25 24.00
CA ARG A 118 24.47 14.39 23.21
C ARG A 118 25.45 13.23 23.45
N THR A 119 25.59 12.78 24.69
CA THR A 119 26.43 11.61 25.03
C THR A 119 25.91 10.35 24.37
N ALA A 120 24.59 10.15 24.34
CA ALA A 120 23.96 9.02 23.66
C ALA A 120 24.22 9.07 22.14
N TRP A 121 24.10 10.23 21.51
CA TRP A 121 24.44 10.41 20.09
C TRP A 121 25.93 10.12 19.81
N LEU A 122 26.85 10.64 20.62
CA LEU A 122 28.28 10.34 20.48
C LEU A 122 28.57 8.85 20.58
N GLU A 123 27.95 8.16 21.54
CA GLU A 123 28.11 6.72 21.70
C GLU A 123 27.61 5.94 20.47
N TYR A 124 26.47 6.36 19.90
CA TYR A 124 25.94 5.79 18.67
C TYR A 124 26.92 5.97 17.50
N GLU A 125 27.43 7.20 17.30
CA GLU A 125 28.37 7.54 16.23
C GLU A 125 29.71 6.80 16.35
N GLU A 126 30.22 6.62 17.57
CA GLU A 126 31.45 5.88 17.81
C GLU A 126 31.29 4.37 17.52
N GLY A 127 30.10 3.80 17.76
CA GLY A 127 29.80 2.41 17.42
C GLY A 127 30.62 1.36 18.19
N MET A 128 31.17 1.73 19.35
CA MET A 128 32.08 0.89 20.13
C MET A 128 31.36 -0.02 21.12
N THR A 129 30.24 0.43 21.69
CA THR A 129 29.49 -0.35 22.68
C THR A 129 28.60 -1.40 22.01
N ARG A 130 28.22 -2.42 22.78
CA ARG A 130 27.30 -3.46 22.30
C ARG A 130 25.93 -2.88 21.96
N GLU A 131 25.44 -1.92 22.75
CA GLU A 131 24.19 -1.21 22.51
C GLU A 131 24.27 -0.34 21.24
N ALA A 132 25.35 0.41 21.03
CA ALA A 132 25.53 1.22 19.81
C ALA A 132 25.62 0.35 18.56
N GLN A 133 26.37 -0.77 18.62
CA GLN A 133 26.45 -1.73 17.52
C GLN A 133 25.10 -2.37 17.20
N TYR A 134 24.31 -2.69 18.25
CA TYR A 134 22.95 -3.19 18.08
C TYR A 134 22.04 -2.14 17.45
N MET A 135 22.08 -0.90 17.93
CA MET A 135 21.25 0.17 17.40
C MET A 135 21.63 0.58 15.97
N TYR A 136 22.91 0.46 15.61
CA TYR A 136 23.37 0.62 14.23
C TYR A 136 22.74 -0.43 13.30
N ASP A 137 22.71 -1.70 13.71
CA ASP A 137 22.02 -2.76 12.96
C ASP A 137 20.50 -2.53 12.91
N VAL A 138 19.89 -2.10 14.02
CA VAL A 138 18.45 -1.80 14.12
C VAL A 138 18.05 -0.69 13.17
N ASP A 139 18.81 0.41 13.08
CA ASP A 139 18.54 1.50 12.12
C ASP A 139 18.47 0.96 10.67
N LYS A 140 19.44 0.13 10.27
CA LYS A 140 19.45 -0.44 8.92
C LYS A 140 18.31 -1.44 8.71
N LEU A 141 18.02 -2.27 9.70
CA LEU A 141 16.94 -3.24 9.63
C LEU A 141 15.57 -2.57 9.57
N GLU A 142 15.36 -1.52 10.36
CA GLU A 142 14.14 -0.72 10.38
C GLU A 142 13.89 -0.13 8.99
N CYS A 143 14.91 0.46 8.38
CA CYS A 143 14.82 1.00 7.02
C CYS A 143 14.46 -0.09 5.99
N MET A 144 14.97 -1.31 6.16
CA MET A 144 14.61 -2.44 5.29
C MET A 144 13.18 -2.95 5.53
N ILE A 145 12.69 -2.96 6.76
CA ILE A 145 11.29 -3.25 7.07
C ILE A 145 10.40 -2.20 6.40
N GLN A 146 10.75 -0.92 6.52
CA GLN A 146 10.02 0.16 5.86
C GLN A 146 10.02 0.00 4.34
N ALA A 147 11.16 -0.37 3.74
CA ALA A 147 11.26 -0.62 2.31
C ALA A 147 10.29 -1.72 1.88
N PHE A 148 10.19 -2.81 2.65
CA PHE A 148 9.27 -3.90 2.35
C PHE A 148 7.80 -3.47 2.50
N GLU A 149 7.46 -2.70 3.54
CA GLU A 149 6.11 -2.15 3.71
C GLU A 149 5.74 -1.17 2.60
N TYR A 150 6.68 -0.36 2.13
CA TYR A 150 6.47 0.49 0.95
C TYR A 150 6.40 -0.30 -0.35
N GLU A 151 7.15 -1.39 -0.50
CA GLU A 151 7.00 -2.31 -1.63
C GLU A 151 5.59 -2.91 -1.65
N GLN A 152 5.04 -3.26 -0.49
CA GLN A 152 3.66 -3.72 -0.36
C GLN A 152 2.65 -2.60 -0.64
N MET A 153 2.84 -1.41 -0.06
CA MET A 153 1.94 -0.27 -0.19
C MET A 153 1.88 0.25 -1.63
N THR A 154 3.01 0.29 -2.30
CA THR A 154 3.13 0.69 -3.72
C THR A 154 2.88 -0.49 -4.65
N LEU A 155 2.62 -1.67 -4.11
CA LEU A 155 2.47 -2.93 -4.84
C LEU A 155 3.61 -3.13 -5.86
N GLY A 156 4.83 -2.75 -5.47
CA GLY A 156 6.05 -2.85 -6.27
C GLY A 156 6.17 -1.88 -7.44
N GLU A 157 5.29 -0.88 -7.59
CA GLU A 157 5.42 0.16 -8.64
C GLU A 157 6.68 1.01 -8.47
N LYS A 158 7.16 1.13 -7.23
CA LYS A 158 8.30 1.96 -6.86
C LYS A 158 9.54 1.10 -6.66
N ASN A 159 10.63 1.46 -7.33
CA ASN A 159 11.91 0.76 -7.18
C ASN A 159 12.55 1.14 -5.84
N LEU A 160 12.51 0.21 -4.89
CA LEU A 160 13.11 0.33 -3.56
C LEU A 160 14.31 -0.62 -3.39
N GLU A 161 14.84 -1.15 -4.49
CA GLU A 161 15.93 -2.13 -4.46
C GLU A 161 17.24 -1.52 -3.92
N GLU A 162 17.42 -0.20 -4.08
CA GLU A 162 18.57 0.52 -3.50
C GLU A 162 18.69 0.34 -1.98
N PHE A 163 17.56 0.14 -1.28
CA PHE A 163 17.52 -0.06 0.17
C PHE A 163 17.97 -1.47 0.57
N GLN A 164 17.97 -2.45 -0.36
CA GLN A 164 18.52 -3.78 -0.11
C GLN A 164 20.04 -3.75 0.08
N GLY A 165 20.72 -2.69 -0.41
CA GLY A 165 22.13 -2.43 -0.16
C GLY A 165 22.49 -2.21 1.32
N LEU A 166 21.50 -2.11 2.21
CA LEU A 166 21.71 -2.04 3.66
C LEU A 166 21.96 -3.42 4.30
N ALA A 167 21.51 -4.52 3.67
CA ALA A 167 21.63 -5.87 4.23
C ALA A 167 23.07 -6.26 4.63
N PRO A 168 24.12 -5.99 3.82
CA PRO A 168 25.51 -6.31 4.20
C PRO A 168 26.02 -5.51 5.39
N LYS A 169 25.36 -4.40 5.76
CA LYS A 169 25.75 -3.55 6.90
C LYS A 169 25.28 -4.12 8.23
N ILE A 170 24.30 -5.04 8.24
CA ILE A 170 23.77 -5.70 9.43
C ILE A 170 24.69 -6.87 9.83
N ARG A 171 25.24 -6.83 11.04
CA ARG A 171 26.39 -7.66 11.44
C ARG A 171 26.09 -8.65 12.56
N LEU A 172 25.29 -8.25 13.54
CA LEU A 172 25.06 -9.05 14.74
C LEU A 172 24.21 -10.29 14.43
N PRO A 173 24.44 -11.42 15.12
CA PRO A 173 23.70 -12.66 14.88
C PRO A 173 22.17 -12.50 15.00
N GLU A 174 21.72 -11.76 16.01
CA GLU A 174 20.31 -11.59 16.35
C GLU A 174 19.56 -10.78 15.30
N THR A 175 20.15 -9.67 14.85
CA THR A 175 19.59 -8.81 13.80
C THR A 175 19.69 -9.48 12.43
N ARG A 176 20.73 -10.26 12.15
CA ARG A 176 20.82 -11.11 10.94
C ARG A 176 19.75 -12.19 10.90
N GLN A 177 19.35 -12.73 12.05
CA GLN A 177 18.23 -13.67 12.10
C GLN A 177 16.92 -12.99 11.68
N TRP A 178 16.65 -11.78 12.18
CA TRP A 178 15.46 -11.02 11.78
C TRP A 178 15.51 -10.59 10.32
N LEU A 179 16.66 -10.16 9.82
CA LEU A 179 16.87 -9.86 8.40
C LEU A 179 16.55 -11.08 7.51
N LYS A 180 16.97 -12.29 7.93
CA LYS A 180 16.64 -13.53 7.21
C LYS A 180 15.13 -13.78 7.19
N LEU A 181 14.43 -13.59 8.31
CA LEU A 181 12.98 -13.75 8.39
C LEU A 181 12.26 -12.73 7.51
N LEU A 182 12.67 -11.46 7.55
CA LEU A 182 12.16 -10.40 6.66
C LEU A 182 12.36 -10.77 5.19
N GLY A 183 13.52 -11.33 4.83
CA GLY A 183 13.80 -11.83 3.49
C GLY A 183 12.86 -12.97 3.07
N GLN A 184 12.52 -13.88 3.99
CA GLN A 184 11.54 -14.95 3.74
C GLN A 184 10.13 -14.39 3.55
N GLU A 185 9.71 -13.42 4.36
CA GLU A 185 8.43 -12.72 4.21
C GLU A 185 8.35 -12.02 2.85
N ARG A 186 9.40 -11.29 2.47
CA ARG A 186 9.49 -10.64 1.16
C ARG A 186 9.43 -11.66 0.02
N GLN A 187 10.18 -12.76 0.10
CA GLN A 187 10.16 -13.78 -0.94
C GLN A 187 8.80 -14.48 -1.05
N ALA A 188 8.15 -14.80 0.07
CA ALA A 188 6.81 -15.37 0.08
C ALA A 188 5.79 -14.41 -0.53
N TYR A 189 5.89 -13.11 -0.21
CA TYR A 189 5.08 -12.06 -0.82
C TYR A 189 5.26 -12.05 -2.35
N LEU A 190 6.49 -12.06 -2.85
CA LEU A 190 6.79 -12.08 -4.29
C LEU A 190 6.29 -13.36 -4.98
N LEU A 191 6.44 -14.53 -4.36
CA LEU A 191 5.92 -15.80 -4.90
C LEU A 191 4.40 -15.82 -4.96
N ASN A 192 3.72 -15.30 -3.92
CA ASN A 192 2.27 -15.16 -3.91
C ASN A 192 1.78 -14.22 -5.01
N ARG A 193 2.54 -13.16 -5.32
CA ARG A 193 2.26 -12.30 -6.47
C ARG A 193 2.42 -13.03 -7.80
N LEU A 194 3.46 -13.83 -7.97
CA LEU A 194 3.72 -14.59 -9.19
C LEU A 194 2.65 -15.65 -9.49
N ASN A 195 1.99 -16.15 -8.44
CA ASN A 195 0.95 -17.18 -8.53
C ASN A 195 -0.47 -16.60 -8.47
N ARG A 196 -0.63 -15.26 -8.44
CA ARG A 196 -1.95 -14.62 -8.39
C ARG A 196 -2.63 -14.71 -9.76
N ILE A 197 -3.96 -14.88 -9.76
CA ILE A 197 -4.75 -14.71 -10.98
C ILE A 197 -4.90 -13.22 -11.25
N ARG A 198 -4.52 -12.74 -12.44
CA ARG A 198 -4.64 -11.34 -12.84
C ARG A 198 -6.09 -10.97 -13.14
N VAL A 199 -6.87 -10.67 -12.10
CA VAL A 199 -8.29 -10.32 -12.24
C VAL A 199 -8.47 -8.81 -12.30
N VAL A 200 -9.22 -8.34 -13.29
CA VAL A 200 -9.77 -6.97 -13.38
C VAL A 200 -11.28 -7.03 -13.18
N PHE A 201 -11.77 -6.47 -12.07
CA PHE A 201 -13.19 -6.21 -11.88
C PHE A 201 -13.62 -5.08 -12.80
N VAL A 202 -14.54 -5.36 -13.73
CA VAL A 202 -15.11 -4.34 -14.63
C VAL A 202 -16.46 -3.92 -14.09
N ILE A 203 -16.45 -2.78 -13.39
CA ILE A 203 -17.58 -2.24 -12.63
C ILE A 203 -18.15 -1.03 -13.37
N GLY A 204 -19.47 -0.89 -13.36
CA GLY A 204 -20.15 0.25 -13.99
C GLY A 204 -21.66 0.12 -13.94
N GLY A 205 -22.37 1.22 -14.12
CA GLY A 205 -23.84 1.26 -14.17
C GLY A 205 -24.42 0.53 -15.40
N PRO A 206 -25.75 0.37 -15.48
CA PRO A 206 -26.39 -0.09 -16.72
C PRO A 206 -26.00 0.82 -17.90
N PHE A 207 -25.89 0.25 -19.11
CA PHE A 207 -25.50 0.96 -20.34
C PHE A 207 -24.13 1.68 -20.35
N ALA A 208 -23.30 1.49 -19.32
CA ALA A 208 -21.93 2.03 -19.27
C ALA A 208 -20.95 1.40 -20.30
N GLY A 209 -21.39 0.41 -21.09
CA GLY A 209 -20.55 -0.23 -22.12
C GLY A 209 -19.69 -1.40 -21.63
N LYS A 210 -19.91 -1.90 -20.40
CA LYS A 210 -19.13 -3.00 -19.79
C LYS A 210 -18.86 -4.16 -20.74
N LYS A 211 -19.91 -4.74 -21.34
CA LYS A 211 -19.78 -5.89 -22.27
C LYS A 211 -18.96 -5.52 -23.50
N THR A 212 -19.29 -4.40 -24.14
CA THR A 212 -18.59 -3.90 -25.33
C THR A 212 -17.09 -3.75 -25.07
N HIS A 213 -16.72 -3.06 -23.99
CA HIS A 213 -15.32 -2.83 -23.65
C HIS A 213 -14.58 -4.11 -23.25
N CYS A 214 -15.20 -5.01 -22.49
CA CYS A 214 -14.61 -6.31 -22.20
C CYS A 214 -14.34 -7.13 -23.47
N THR A 215 -15.29 -7.13 -24.42
CA THR A 215 -15.11 -7.83 -25.70
C THR A 215 -13.99 -7.22 -26.53
N LEU A 216 -13.92 -5.88 -26.62
CA LEU A 216 -12.86 -5.20 -27.35
C LEU A 216 -11.48 -5.48 -26.74
N LEU A 217 -11.34 -5.37 -25.41
CA LEU A 217 -10.10 -5.70 -24.71
C LEU A 217 -9.73 -7.19 -24.89
N SER A 218 -10.71 -8.09 -24.79
CA SER A 218 -10.51 -9.53 -24.99
C SER A 218 -9.96 -9.83 -26.40
N ASN A 219 -10.56 -9.24 -27.43
CA ASN A 219 -10.11 -9.41 -28.82
C ASN A 219 -8.72 -8.80 -29.07
N GLN A 220 -8.43 -7.66 -28.46
CA GLN A 220 -7.18 -6.93 -28.70
C GLN A 220 -5.99 -7.53 -27.94
N PHE A 221 -6.19 -7.93 -26.67
CA PHE A 221 -5.11 -8.36 -25.78
C PHE A 221 -5.12 -9.88 -25.52
N GLY A 222 -6.06 -10.63 -26.09
CA GLY A 222 -6.21 -12.06 -25.85
C GLY A 222 -6.63 -12.41 -24.42
N VAL A 223 -7.22 -11.44 -23.71
CA VAL A 223 -7.55 -11.59 -22.29
C VAL A 223 -8.89 -12.26 -22.11
N ARG A 224 -9.03 -13.09 -21.08
CA ARG A 224 -10.24 -13.87 -20.86
C ARG A 224 -11.33 -12.96 -20.31
N HIS A 225 -12.49 -12.93 -20.97
CA HIS A 225 -13.66 -12.23 -20.47
C HIS A 225 -14.59 -13.22 -19.77
N LEU A 226 -14.83 -12.99 -18.47
CA LEU A 226 -15.78 -13.72 -17.65
C LEU A 226 -16.91 -12.80 -17.19
N SER A 227 -18.11 -13.36 -17.06
CA SER A 227 -19.22 -12.72 -16.39
C SER A 227 -19.84 -13.65 -15.38
N MET A 228 -20.21 -13.12 -14.20
CA MET A 228 -20.98 -13.90 -13.22
C MET A 228 -22.27 -14.48 -13.81
N THR A 229 -22.98 -13.75 -14.68
CA THR A 229 -24.19 -14.26 -15.35
C THR A 229 -23.89 -15.47 -16.23
N ASP A 230 -22.83 -15.41 -17.04
CA ASP A 230 -22.46 -16.49 -17.95
C ASP A 230 -21.92 -17.70 -17.15
N ILE A 231 -21.17 -17.43 -16.08
CA ILE A 231 -20.68 -18.44 -15.13
C ILE A 231 -21.86 -19.18 -14.47
N PHE A 232 -22.83 -18.45 -13.93
CA PHE A 232 -24.01 -19.05 -13.31
C PHE A 232 -24.83 -19.84 -14.33
N TYR A 233 -25.01 -19.31 -15.54
CA TYR A 233 -25.72 -20.00 -16.61
C TYR A 233 -25.03 -21.33 -16.97
N ASN A 234 -23.72 -21.32 -17.21
CA ASN A 234 -22.97 -22.53 -17.55
C ASN A 234 -23.04 -23.58 -16.45
N MET A 235 -22.98 -23.15 -15.19
CA MET A 235 -23.08 -24.06 -14.03
C MET A 235 -24.51 -24.55 -13.79
N SER A 236 -25.52 -23.80 -14.23
CA SER A 236 -26.94 -24.18 -14.12
C SER A 236 -27.34 -25.28 -15.11
N ILE A 237 -26.62 -25.38 -16.23
CA ILE A 237 -26.84 -26.42 -17.25
C ILE A 237 -25.91 -27.64 -17.06
N ASP A 238 -24.89 -27.52 -16.22
CA ASP A 238 -24.02 -28.64 -15.82
C ASP A 238 -24.74 -29.55 -14.82
N GLN A 239 -25.27 -30.67 -15.29
CA GLN A 239 -26.00 -31.64 -14.47
C GLN A 239 -25.14 -32.31 -13.39
N THR A 240 -23.80 -32.22 -13.49
CA THR A 240 -22.90 -32.75 -12.46
C THR A 240 -22.65 -31.76 -11.32
N TYR A 241 -23.02 -30.48 -11.49
CA TYR A 241 -22.84 -29.46 -10.48
C TYR A 241 -23.94 -29.51 -9.41
N PRO A 242 -23.61 -29.73 -8.12
CA PRO A 242 -24.62 -29.97 -7.08
C PRO A 242 -25.66 -28.84 -6.86
N HIS A 243 -25.34 -27.61 -7.27
CA HIS A 243 -26.22 -26.45 -7.13
C HIS A 243 -26.78 -25.94 -8.47
N ALA A 244 -26.73 -26.76 -9.54
CA ALA A 244 -27.17 -26.37 -10.87
C ALA A 244 -28.65 -25.92 -10.90
N GLU A 245 -29.54 -26.67 -10.25
CA GLU A 245 -30.96 -26.32 -10.15
C GLU A 245 -31.19 -25.01 -9.40
N PHE A 246 -30.52 -24.82 -8.25
CA PHE A 246 -30.63 -23.58 -7.49
C PHE A 246 -30.13 -22.35 -8.27
N LEU A 247 -29.05 -22.49 -9.06
CA LEU A 247 -28.57 -21.41 -9.92
C LEU A 247 -29.56 -21.12 -11.06
N ARG A 248 -30.18 -22.16 -11.63
CA ARG A 248 -31.24 -22.00 -12.65
C ARG A 248 -32.42 -21.22 -12.07
N ASP A 249 -32.90 -21.58 -10.89
CA ASP A 249 -33.99 -20.88 -10.21
C ASP A 249 -33.64 -19.40 -9.95
N CYS A 250 -32.40 -19.13 -9.54
CA CYS A 250 -31.93 -17.74 -9.36
C CYS A 250 -31.97 -16.95 -10.67
N LEU A 251 -31.56 -17.55 -11.78
CA LEU A 251 -31.56 -16.90 -13.10
C LEU A 251 -32.98 -16.70 -13.64
N GLU A 252 -33.86 -17.70 -13.51
CA GLU A 252 -35.25 -17.64 -14.00
C GLU A 252 -36.09 -16.63 -13.22
N HIS A 253 -35.83 -16.47 -11.92
CA HIS A 253 -36.58 -15.57 -11.04
C HIS A 253 -35.87 -14.25 -10.72
N ASN A 254 -34.71 -13.97 -11.34
CA ASN A 254 -33.87 -12.80 -11.03
C ASN A 254 -33.52 -12.66 -9.54
N MET A 255 -33.28 -13.77 -8.85
CA MET A 255 -32.90 -13.80 -7.44
C MET A 255 -31.39 -13.69 -7.28
N THR A 256 -30.94 -13.02 -6.21
CA THR A 256 -29.52 -12.89 -5.88
C THR A 256 -28.93 -14.24 -5.48
N VAL A 257 -27.87 -14.66 -6.15
CA VAL A 257 -27.08 -15.84 -5.75
C VAL A 257 -26.36 -15.54 -4.43
N PRO A 258 -26.47 -16.42 -3.40
CA PRO A 258 -25.78 -16.24 -2.13
C PRO A 258 -24.27 -16.06 -2.30
N THR A 259 -23.67 -15.19 -1.50
CA THR A 259 -22.26 -14.79 -1.63
C THR A 259 -21.31 -15.98 -1.61
N ASP A 260 -21.44 -16.88 -0.63
CA ASP A 260 -20.57 -18.07 -0.53
C ASP A 260 -20.61 -18.94 -1.79
N LEU A 261 -21.80 -19.11 -2.39
CA LEU A 261 -21.96 -19.88 -3.63
C LEU A 261 -21.36 -19.13 -4.83
N ALA A 262 -21.59 -17.82 -4.93
CA ALA A 262 -21.02 -17.00 -5.99
C ALA A 262 -19.47 -17.05 -5.98
N ILE A 263 -18.85 -16.95 -4.80
CA ILE A 263 -17.40 -17.05 -4.64
C ILE A 263 -16.90 -18.44 -5.02
N LYS A 264 -17.55 -19.50 -4.53
CA LYS A 264 -17.17 -20.89 -4.84
C LYS A 264 -17.22 -21.21 -6.33
N VAL A 265 -18.27 -20.74 -7.02
CA VAL A 265 -18.41 -20.96 -8.47
C VAL A 265 -17.34 -20.17 -9.24
N LEU A 266 -17.08 -18.93 -8.83
CA LEU A 266 -16.06 -18.09 -9.43
C LEU A 266 -14.66 -18.69 -9.25
N GLU A 267 -14.34 -19.18 -8.06
CA GLU A 267 -13.10 -19.89 -7.74
C GLU A 267 -12.88 -21.10 -8.65
N LYS A 268 -13.89 -21.98 -8.75
CA LYS A 268 -13.85 -23.14 -9.65
C LYS A 268 -13.59 -22.72 -11.10
N THR A 269 -14.33 -21.73 -11.59
CA THR A 269 -14.21 -21.24 -12.98
C THR A 269 -12.82 -20.67 -13.25
N ILE A 270 -12.26 -19.94 -12.28
CA ILE A 270 -10.92 -19.38 -12.40
C ILE A 270 -9.88 -20.50 -12.34
N ALA A 271 -9.99 -21.48 -11.45
CA ALA A 271 -9.06 -22.60 -11.35
C ALA A 271 -9.07 -23.52 -12.59
N GLU A 272 -10.22 -23.71 -13.22
CA GLU A 272 -10.33 -24.46 -14.49
C GLU A 272 -9.79 -23.67 -15.69
N SER A 273 -9.40 -22.41 -15.49
CA SER A 273 -8.90 -21.51 -16.52
C SER A 273 -7.39 -21.26 -16.47
N THR A 274 -6.67 -21.82 -15.50
CA THR A 274 -5.29 -21.40 -15.15
C THR A 274 -4.16 -22.07 -15.94
N ASP A 275 -4.44 -22.81 -17.01
CA ASP A 275 -3.38 -23.40 -17.84
C ASP A 275 -2.52 -22.34 -18.57
N GLU A 276 -2.99 -21.10 -18.68
CA GLU A 276 -2.20 -19.97 -19.14
C GLU A 276 -2.29 -18.81 -18.13
N LYS A 277 -1.15 -18.20 -17.78
CA LYS A 277 -1.00 -17.06 -16.86
C LYS A 277 -1.61 -15.76 -17.43
N GLY A 278 -2.84 -15.80 -17.94
CA GLY A 278 -3.52 -14.70 -18.62
C GLY A 278 -4.27 -13.75 -17.68
N TRP A 279 -4.71 -12.63 -18.24
CA TRP A 279 -5.60 -11.68 -17.57
C TRP A 279 -7.06 -12.11 -17.67
N VAL A 280 -7.82 -11.89 -16.60
CA VAL A 280 -9.26 -12.14 -16.52
C VAL A 280 -10.00 -10.82 -16.31
N LEU A 281 -10.84 -10.44 -17.27
CA LEU A 281 -11.82 -9.37 -17.10
C LEU A 281 -13.10 -9.97 -16.50
N LEU A 282 -13.42 -9.62 -15.26
CA LEU A 282 -14.58 -10.15 -14.56
C LEU A 282 -15.69 -9.09 -14.47
N ARG A 283 -16.81 -9.36 -15.16
CA ARG A 283 -18.01 -8.52 -15.17
C ARG A 283 -19.08 -9.03 -14.22
N GLY A 284 -19.73 -8.12 -13.51
CA GLY A 284 -20.83 -8.44 -12.60
C GLY A 284 -20.36 -8.91 -11.22
N PHE A 285 -19.12 -8.58 -10.86
CA PHE A 285 -18.52 -8.83 -9.56
C PHE A 285 -17.52 -7.70 -9.23
N PRO A 286 -17.38 -7.31 -7.96
CA PRO A 286 -18.28 -7.60 -6.84
C PRO A 286 -19.59 -6.79 -6.95
N GLU A 287 -20.70 -7.34 -6.44
CA GLU A 287 -21.98 -6.65 -6.34
C GLU A 287 -22.16 -5.92 -5.00
N ASN A 288 -21.44 -6.35 -3.97
CA ASN A 288 -21.49 -5.77 -2.63
C ASN A 288 -20.17 -5.98 -1.87
N VAL A 289 -20.02 -5.28 -0.75
CA VAL A 289 -18.80 -5.34 0.08
C VAL A 289 -18.51 -6.74 0.60
N ARG A 290 -19.55 -7.54 0.92
CA ARG A 290 -19.38 -8.90 1.44
C ARG A 290 -18.73 -9.83 0.39
N GLN A 291 -19.16 -9.74 -0.87
CA GLN A 291 -18.52 -10.47 -1.97
C GLN A 291 -17.05 -10.09 -2.11
N LEU A 292 -16.73 -8.80 -2.03
CA LEU A 292 -15.33 -8.34 -2.10
C LEU A 292 -14.50 -8.91 -0.95
N VAL A 293 -14.98 -8.80 0.30
CA VAL A 293 -14.29 -9.35 1.49
C VAL A 293 -14.07 -10.87 1.36
N GLU A 294 -15.11 -11.63 1.01
CA GLU A 294 -14.98 -13.08 0.92
C GLU A 294 -14.05 -13.50 -0.23
N PHE A 295 -14.02 -12.76 -1.35
CA PHE A 295 -13.06 -13.00 -2.43
C PHE A 295 -11.62 -12.72 -1.97
N GLU A 296 -11.42 -11.63 -1.23
CA GLU A 296 -10.12 -11.26 -0.68
C GLU A 296 -9.57 -12.31 0.30
N GLU A 297 -10.46 -12.91 1.10
CA GLU A 297 -10.11 -13.92 2.10
C GLU A 297 -9.90 -15.31 1.48
N LYS A 298 -10.75 -15.72 0.54
CA LYS A 298 -10.75 -17.09 -0.01
C LYS A 298 -9.88 -17.23 -1.27
N LEU A 299 -9.72 -16.17 -2.07
CA LEU A 299 -8.97 -16.21 -3.33
C LEU A 299 -7.72 -15.31 -3.30
N GLN A 300 -7.90 -13.99 -3.25
CA GLN A 300 -6.77 -13.04 -3.28
C GLN A 300 -7.17 -11.59 -2.95
N LYS A 301 -6.25 -10.85 -2.31
CA LYS A 301 -6.45 -9.46 -1.91
C LYS A 301 -6.20 -8.42 -3.02
N SER A 302 -5.25 -8.67 -3.92
CA SER A 302 -4.74 -7.66 -4.86
C SER A 302 -5.36 -7.81 -6.25
N ASN A 303 -6.51 -7.14 -6.47
CA ASN A 303 -7.29 -7.20 -7.71
C ASN A 303 -7.38 -5.84 -8.40
N TYR A 304 -7.27 -5.82 -9.72
CA TYR A 304 -7.46 -4.59 -10.48
C TYR A 304 -8.95 -4.25 -10.61
N THR A 305 -9.28 -2.97 -10.70
CA THR A 305 -10.65 -2.48 -10.87
C THR A 305 -10.69 -1.41 -11.95
N LEU A 306 -11.47 -1.68 -12.98
CA LEU A 306 -11.85 -0.71 -14.01
C LEU A 306 -13.28 -0.23 -13.75
N LEU A 307 -13.41 1.00 -13.27
CA LEU A 307 -14.70 1.67 -13.06
C LEU A 307 -15.10 2.47 -14.30
N LEU A 308 -16.18 2.06 -14.95
CA LEU A 308 -16.80 2.76 -16.06
C LEU A 308 -17.89 3.71 -15.55
N ARG A 309 -17.62 5.01 -15.56
CA ARG A 309 -18.55 6.05 -15.10
C ARG A 309 -19.37 6.56 -16.28
N CYS A 310 -20.68 6.39 -16.22
CA CYS A 310 -21.60 6.84 -17.26
C CYS A 310 -22.66 7.72 -16.61
N SER A 311 -22.94 8.89 -17.19
CA SER A 311 -24.06 9.72 -16.71
C SER A 311 -25.40 9.04 -16.99
N THR A 312 -26.41 9.39 -16.21
CA THR A 312 -27.79 8.95 -16.41
C THR A 312 -28.30 9.34 -17.80
N GLU A 313 -28.05 10.57 -18.24
CA GLU A 313 -28.45 11.05 -19.56
C GLU A 313 -27.86 10.18 -20.66
N ARG A 314 -26.55 9.87 -20.59
CA ARG A 314 -25.89 9.03 -21.59
C ARG A 314 -26.42 7.59 -21.56
N ALA A 315 -26.68 7.04 -20.38
CA ALA A 315 -27.24 5.70 -20.23
C ALA A 315 -28.64 5.59 -20.88
N LEU A 316 -29.50 6.60 -20.67
CA LEU A 316 -30.83 6.71 -21.29
C LEU A 316 -30.74 6.93 -22.81
N GLN A 317 -29.75 7.68 -23.30
CA GLN A 317 -29.53 7.80 -24.74
C GLN A 317 -29.16 6.44 -25.37
N ARG A 318 -28.29 5.67 -24.71
CA ARG A 318 -27.85 4.35 -25.20
C ARG A 318 -28.96 3.30 -25.09
N SER A 319 -29.82 3.38 -24.08
CA SER A 319 -30.93 2.42 -23.93
C SER A 319 -31.91 2.46 -25.10
N LYS A 320 -32.16 3.66 -25.66
CA LYS A 320 -33.04 3.86 -26.82
C LYS A 320 -32.59 3.07 -28.05
N ASN A 321 -31.28 2.80 -28.19
CA ASN A 321 -30.74 1.98 -29.27
C ASN A 321 -30.88 0.46 -29.03
N HIS A 322 -31.27 0.06 -27.82
CA HIS A 322 -31.40 -1.34 -27.38
C HIS A 322 -32.87 -1.78 -27.13
N GLY A 323 -33.85 -0.97 -27.54
CA GLY A 323 -35.29 -1.25 -27.41
C GLY A 323 -36.01 -0.38 -26.38
N SER A 324 -37.35 -0.42 -26.36
CA SER A 324 -38.18 0.36 -25.41
C SER A 324 -38.07 -0.18 -23.99
N VAL A 325 -37.01 0.21 -23.28
CA VAL A 325 -36.85 0.03 -21.84
C VAL A 325 -37.42 1.27 -21.14
N ASP A 326 -38.16 1.10 -20.03
CA ASP A 326 -38.71 2.21 -19.25
C ASP A 326 -37.59 3.05 -18.63
N ASP A 327 -37.53 4.34 -18.97
CA ASP A 327 -36.55 5.30 -18.45
C ASP A 327 -36.52 5.29 -16.90
N LYS A 328 -37.68 5.09 -16.24
CA LYS A 328 -37.75 5.02 -14.77
C LYS A 328 -37.07 3.79 -14.19
N ASP A 329 -37.13 2.65 -14.86
CA ASP A 329 -36.43 1.42 -14.44
C ASP A 329 -34.92 1.62 -14.53
N ILE A 330 -34.45 2.27 -15.59
CA ILE A 330 -33.03 2.56 -15.80
C ILE A 330 -32.51 3.48 -14.70
N ASP A 331 -33.24 4.55 -14.39
CA ASP A 331 -32.87 5.49 -13.33
C ASP A 331 -32.75 4.81 -11.96
N LEU A 332 -33.71 3.94 -11.60
CA LEU A 332 -33.66 3.17 -10.36
C LEU A 332 -32.42 2.27 -10.30
N ARG A 333 -32.12 1.56 -11.40
CA ARG A 333 -30.95 0.68 -11.49
C ARG A 333 -29.62 1.44 -11.41
N ILE A 334 -29.57 2.67 -11.92
CA ILE A 334 -28.41 3.56 -11.78
C ILE A 334 -28.24 3.98 -10.32
N GLN A 335 -29.32 4.40 -9.64
CA GLN A 335 -29.28 4.80 -8.23
C GLN A 335 -28.82 3.64 -7.33
N GLU A 336 -29.34 2.43 -7.56
CA GLU A 336 -28.92 1.23 -6.83
C GLU A 336 -27.45 0.87 -7.08
N PHE A 337 -26.96 1.06 -8.32
CA PHE A 337 -25.55 0.88 -8.64
C PHE A 337 -24.68 1.89 -7.89
N GLU A 338 -25.03 3.17 -7.91
CA GLU A 338 -24.25 4.23 -7.26
C GLU A 338 -24.16 4.02 -5.74
N LYS A 339 -25.27 3.60 -5.10
CA LYS A 339 -25.27 3.27 -3.67
C LYS A 339 -24.29 2.13 -3.34
N ARG A 340 -24.29 1.07 -4.15
CA ARG A 340 -23.38 -0.08 -3.96
C ARG A 340 -21.94 0.29 -4.26
N ARG A 341 -21.70 1.05 -5.34
CA ARG A 341 -20.39 1.56 -5.72
C ARG A 341 -19.77 2.39 -4.59
N ALA A 342 -20.52 3.35 -4.04
CA ALA A 342 -20.05 4.20 -2.94
C ALA A 342 -19.65 3.40 -1.68
N ALA A 343 -20.33 2.29 -1.41
CA ALA A 343 -19.97 1.41 -0.30
C ALA A 343 -18.71 0.56 -0.56
N MET A 344 -18.42 0.21 -1.81
CA MET A 344 -17.27 -0.64 -2.18
C MET A 344 -16.00 0.14 -2.53
N GLU A 345 -16.14 1.35 -3.10
CA GLU A 345 -15.02 2.15 -3.60
C GLU A 345 -13.90 2.36 -2.57
N PRO A 346 -14.18 2.67 -1.28
CA PRO A 346 -13.11 2.84 -0.29
C PRO A 346 -12.20 1.63 -0.11
N ARG A 347 -12.67 0.42 -0.47
CA ARG A 347 -11.90 -0.82 -0.41
C ARG A 347 -11.22 -1.14 -1.75
N LEU A 348 -11.88 -0.82 -2.86
CA LEU A 348 -11.37 -1.02 -4.23
C LEU A 348 -10.28 -0.02 -4.62
N SER A 349 -10.33 1.21 -4.11
CA SER A 349 -9.39 2.29 -4.43
C SER A 349 -8.29 2.49 -3.38
N THR A 350 -8.06 1.47 -2.55
CA THR A 350 -7.10 1.54 -1.42
C THR A 350 -5.65 1.64 -1.87
N THR A 351 -5.32 1.09 -3.05
CA THR A 351 -3.96 1.14 -3.57
C THR A 351 -3.88 1.78 -4.93
N SER A 352 -2.91 2.70 -5.07
CA SER A 352 -2.55 3.30 -6.34
C SER A 352 -2.24 2.22 -7.37
N GLY A 353 -2.60 2.48 -8.63
CA GLY A 353 -2.28 1.57 -9.74
C GLY A 353 -3.26 0.40 -9.94
N PHE A 354 -3.98 -0.01 -8.90
CA PHE A 354 -4.97 -1.10 -8.98
C PHE A 354 -6.36 -0.62 -9.37
N PHE A 355 -6.63 0.67 -9.25
CA PHE A 355 -7.91 1.27 -9.58
C PHE A 355 -7.74 2.29 -10.69
N ARG A 356 -8.62 2.21 -11.69
CA ARG A 356 -8.77 3.22 -12.76
C ARG A 356 -10.24 3.48 -12.97
N SER A 357 -10.59 4.77 -13.10
CA SER A 357 -11.93 5.20 -13.50
C SER A 357 -11.87 5.84 -14.88
N VAL A 358 -12.80 5.47 -15.75
CA VAL A 358 -12.94 6.03 -17.10
C VAL A 358 -14.27 6.76 -17.22
N ASP A 359 -14.28 7.92 -17.87
CA ASP A 359 -15.51 8.63 -18.20
C ASP A 359 -16.08 8.07 -19.51
N CYS A 360 -17.28 7.53 -19.46
CA CYS A 360 -17.94 6.86 -20.58
C CYS A 360 -18.98 7.74 -21.31
N ASN A 361 -18.97 9.06 -21.08
CA ASN A 361 -19.91 10.00 -21.70
C ASN A 361 -19.56 10.39 -23.13
N GLY A 362 -18.30 10.23 -23.54
CA GLY A 362 -17.82 10.57 -24.90
C GLY A 362 -18.29 9.63 -26.01
N SER A 363 -17.67 9.78 -27.19
CA SER A 363 -17.84 8.86 -28.32
C SER A 363 -17.27 7.46 -28.00
N GLU A 364 -17.72 6.43 -28.70
CA GLU A 364 -17.25 5.06 -28.42
C GLU A 364 -15.73 4.91 -28.61
N GLU A 365 -15.16 5.61 -29.61
CA GLU A 365 -13.72 5.60 -29.89
C GLU A 365 -12.91 6.28 -28.79
N GLU A 366 -13.35 7.46 -28.33
CA GLU A 366 -12.68 8.19 -27.23
C GLU A 366 -12.71 7.39 -25.94
N VAL A 367 -13.90 6.87 -25.58
CA VAL A 367 -14.07 6.07 -24.36
C VAL A 367 -13.25 4.79 -24.45
N TYR A 368 -13.23 4.12 -25.59
CA TYR A 368 -12.42 2.91 -25.73
C TYR A 368 -10.92 3.19 -25.64
N LYS A 369 -10.44 4.32 -26.18
CA LYS A 369 -9.05 4.74 -26.02
C LYS A 369 -8.68 4.90 -24.54
N GLU A 370 -9.55 5.52 -23.73
CA GLU A 370 -9.32 5.64 -22.30
C GLU A 370 -9.37 4.29 -21.57
N VAL A 371 -10.34 3.43 -21.90
CA VAL A 371 -10.42 2.06 -21.36
C VAL A 371 -9.16 1.27 -21.69
N ARG A 372 -8.68 1.34 -22.93
CA ARG A 372 -7.45 0.70 -23.37
C ARG A 372 -6.26 1.21 -22.59
N ASN A 373 -6.09 2.53 -22.47
CA ASN A 373 -4.99 3.12 -21.72
C ASN A 373 -5.03 2.71 -20.24
N ALA A 374 -6.22 2.62 -19.64
CA ALA A 374 -6.38 2.15 -18.27
C ALA A 374 -5.94 0.67 -18.13
N PHE A 375 -6.34 -0.18 -19.08
CA PHE A 375 -5.97 -1.60 -19.09
C PHE A 375 -4.47 -1.81 -19.36
N GLU A 376 -3.88 -1.09 -20.31
CA GLU A 376 -2.43 -1.05 -20.55
C GLU A 376 -1.69 -0.57 -19.30
N GLY A 377 -2.25 0.38 -18.56
CA GLY A 377 -1.73 0.80 -17.26
C GLY A 377 -1.72 -0.34 -16.22
N PHE A 378 -2.73 -1.22 -16.22
CA PHE A 378 -2.73 -2.41 -15.37
C PHE A 378 -1.69 -3.44 -15.82
N ILE A 379 -1.56 -3.68 -17.12
CA ILE A 379 -0.53 -4.57 -17.67
C ILE A 379 0.86 -4.08 -17.28
N TRP A 380 1.13 -2.81 -17.57
CA TRP A 380 2.39 -2.18 -17.24
C TRP A 380 2.69 -2.29 -15.74
N HIS A 381 1.68 -1.99 -14.91
CA HIS A 381 1.78 -2.16 -13.47
C HIS A 381 2.14 -3.61 -13.11
N ASP A 382 1.42 -4.62 -13.59
CA ASP A 382 1.66 -6.02 -13.23
C ASP A 382 3.07 -6.46 -13.64
N GLU A 383 3.50 -6.16 -14.87
CA GLU A 383 4.80 -6.55 -15.41
C GLU A 383 5.98 -5.88 -14.69
N HIS A 384 5.87 -4.59 -14.39
CA HIS A 384 6.94 -3.82 -13.73
C HIS A 384 6.97 -4.06 -12.22
N SER A 385 5.89 -4.59 -11.68
CA SER A 385 5.83 -5.05 -10.31
C SER A 385 6.42 -6.46 -10.08
N VAL A 386 6.79 -7.17 -11.15
CA VAL A 386 7.34 -8.54 -11.14
C VAL A 386 8.77 -8.62 -11.69
N SER A 387 9.15 -7.73 -12.61
CA SER A 387 10.42 -7.81 -13.38
C SER A 387 11.66 -7.20 -12.73
N HIS A 388 11.58 -6.65 -11.52
CA HIS A 388 12.76 -6.14 -10.80
C HIS A 388 13.55 -7.23 -10.04
N HIS A 389 13.21 -8.52 -10.20
CA HIS A 389 13.74 -9.61 -9.36
C HIS A 389 14.50 -10.71 -10.13
N SER A 390 14.86 -10.46 -11.39
CA SER A 390 15.74 -11.35 -12.17
C SER A 390 16.88 -10.56 -12.82
N GLY A 391 17.71 -9.96 -11.96
CA GLY A 391 18.96 -9.27 -12.31
C GLY A 391 19.93 -9.30 -11.16
#